data_AF-A0A352AQG0-F1
#
_entry.id   AF-A0A352AQG0-F1
#
_cell.length_a   1.000
_cell.length_b   1.000
_cell.length_c   1.000
_cell.angle_alpha   90.00
_cell.angle_beta   90.00
_cell.angle_gamma   90.00
#
_symmetry.space_group_name_H-M   'P 1'
#
loop_
_entity.id
_entity.type
_entity.pdbx_description
1 polymer ?
#
loop_
_entity_poly.entity_id
_entity_poly.type
_entity_poly.pdbx_seq_one_letter_code
_entity_poly.pdbx_strand_id
1 'polypeptide(L)' 'VEDNWANRLLLVKLLTTIGFQVREAENGQQAIEAWSSWQPHLILMDMRM' A
#
# COMPACT_ATOMS: atom_id res chain seq x y z
N VAL A 1 -1.62 2.20 1.81
CA VAL A 1 -1.22 3.43 2.51
C VAL A 1 -1.62 3.26 3.95
N GLU A 2 -0.64 3.09 4.81
CA GLU A 2 -0.81 2.73 6.22
C GLU A 2 0.42 3.24 6.94
N ASP A 3 0.25 4.06 7.96
CA ASP A 3 1.35 4.67 8.73
C ASP A 3 1.98 3.66 9.69
N ASN A 4 1.15 2.79 10.31
CA ASN A 4 1.64 1.74 11.18
C ASN A 4 2.35 0.63 10.40
N TRP A 5 3.67 0.50 10.64
CA TRP A 5 4.51 -0.49 9.99
C TRP A 5 4.01 -1.94 10.14
N ALA A 6 3.51 -2.33 11.32
CA ALA A 6 3.08 -3.70 11.56
C ALA A 6 1.82 -4.05 10.75
N ASN A 7 0.85 -3.12 10.71
CA ASN A 7 -0.36 -3.25 9.88
C ASN A 7 -0.01 -3.32 8.40
N ARG A 8 0.88 -2.41 7.95
CA ARG A 8 1.31 -2.34 6.55
C ARG A 8 1.99 -3.64 6.12
N LEU A 9 2.91 -4.15 6.94
CA LEU A 9 3.61 -5.41 6.66
C LEU A 9 2.65 -6.60 6.59
N LEU A 10 1.65 -6.65 7.47
CA LEU A 10 0.62 -7.70 7.44
C LEU A 10 -0.15 -7.69 6.12
N LEU A 11 -0.61 -6.51 5.69
CA LEU A 11 -1.35 -6.34 4.43
C LEU A 11 -0.50 -6.74 3.22
N VAL A 12 0.76 -6.31 3.18
CA VAL A 12 1.68 -6.67 2.09
C VAL A 12 1.85 -8.18 2.01
N LYS A 13 2.12 -8.87 3.13
CA LYS A 13 2.29 -10.33 3.14
C LYS A 13 1.03 -11.06 2.68
N LEU A 14 -0.14 -10.64 3.16
CA LEU A 14 -1.42 -11.26 2.83
C LEU A 14 -1.73 -11.11 1.34
N LEU A 15 -1.66 -9.89 0.82
CA LEU A 15 -1.97 -9.62 -0.60
C LEU A 15 -0.95 -10.26 -1.54
N THR A 16 0.33 -10.27 -1.16
CA THR A 16 1.39 -10.95 -1.94
C THR A 16 1.15 -12.46 -1.96
N THR A 17 0.71 -13.07 -0.85
CA THR A 17 0.41 -14.51 -0.78
C THR A 17 -0.77 -14.90 -1.67
N ILE A 18 -1.75 -14.00 -1.84
CA ILE A 18 -2.88 -14.20 -2.76
C ILE A 18 -2.43 -14.09 -4.23
N GLY A 19 -1.22 -13.57 -4.50
CA GLY A 19 -0.66 -13.44 -5.84
C GLY A 19 -0.71 -12.03 -6.41
N PHE A 20 -1.09 -11.02 -5.61
CA PHE A 20 -1.03 -9.63 -6.06
C PHE A 20 0.42 -9.11 -6.06
N GLN A 21 0.72 -8.26 -7.03
CA GLN A 21 1.88 -7.37 -6.93
C GLN A 21 1.51 -6.21 -6.02
N VAL A 22 2.27 -6.00 -4.96
CA VAL A 22 1.96 -5.01 -3.92
C VAL A 22 3.12 -4.05 -3.78
N ARG A 23 2.81 -2.75 -3.72
CA ARG A 23 3.74 -1.72 -3.25
C ARG A 23 3.18 -1.09 -1.99
N GLU A 24 4.06 -0.91 -1.01
CA GLU A 24 3.71 -0.26 0.24
C GLU A 24 3.97 1.25 0.18
N ALA A 25 3.19 2.01 0.93
CA ALA A 25 3.37 3.44 1.11
C ALA A 25 2.99 3.78 2.55
N GLU A 26 3.83 4.54 3.22
CA GLU A 26 3.65 4.95 4.62
C GLU A 26 2.68 6.14 4.76
N ASN A 27 2.55 6.96 3.73
CA ASN A 27 1.69 8.13 3.73
C ASN A 27 1.17 8.46 2.33
N GLY A 28 0.27 9.45 2.25
CA GLY A 28 -0.34 9.86 0.99
C GLY A 28 0.66 10.36 -0.06
N GLN A 29 1.74 11.03 0.36
CA GLN A 29 2.76 11.54 -0.56
C GLN A 29 3.50 10.38 -1.25
N GLN A 30 3.99 9.41 -0.49
CA GLN A 30 4.60 8.20 -1.04
C GLN A 30 3.62 7.42 -1.93
N ALA A 31 2.33 7.40 -1.58
CA ALA A 31 1.30 6.74 -2.36
C ALA A 31 1.11 7.39 -3.74
N ILE A 32 1.13 8.72 -3.81
CA ILE A 32 1.01 9.48 -5.08
C ILE A 32 2.25 9.25 -5.96
N GLU A 33 3.45 9.26 -5.37
CA GLU A 33 4.70 8.97 -6.10
C GLU A 33 4.73 7.54 -6.66
N ALA A 34 4.30 6.58 -5.84
CA ALA A 34 4.15 5.19 -6.27
C ALA A 34 3.09 5.06 -7.38
N TRP A 35 1.95 5.74 -7.25
CA TRP A 35 0.89 5.71 -8.25
C TRP A 35 1.33 6.27 -9.60
N SER A 36 2.07 7.40 -9.61
CA SER A 36 2.56 8.04 -10.82
C SER A 36 3.46 7.12 -11.66
N SER A 37 4.31 6.30 -10.99
CA SER A 37 5.24 5.39 -11.66
C SER A 37 4.67 4.00 -11.97
N TRP A 38 3.77 3.49 -11.12
CA TRP A 38 3.34 2.09 -11.16
C TRP A 38 1.90 1.91 -11.64
N GLN A 39 1.06 2.95 -11.56
CA GLN A 39 -0.34 2.96 -12.00
C GLN A 39 -1.15 1.74 -11.50
N PRO A 40 -1.25 1.52 -10.17
CA PRO A 40 -1.98 0.39 -9.62
C PRO A 40 -3.46 0.41 -9.98
N HIS A 41 -4.04 -0.77 -10.14
CA HIS A 41 -5.49 -0.97 -10.33
C HIS A 41 -6.31 -0.77 -9.05
N LEU A 42 -5.67 -0.87 -7.88
CA LEU A 42 -6.31 -0.75 -6.57
C LEU A 42 -5.37 -0.05 -5.58
N ILE A 43 -5.89 0.90 -4.83
CA ILE A 43 -5.21 1.55 -3.71
C ILE A 43 -5.99 1.23 -2.43
N LEU A 44 -5.38 0.47 -1.52
CA LEU A 44 -5.85 0.38 -0.14
C LEU A 44 -5.21 1.51 0.67
N MET A 45 -6.04 2.37 1.25
CA MET A 45 -5.61 3.51 2.07
C MET A 45 -6.41 3.52 3.36
N ASP A 46 -5.72 3.69 4.50
CA ASP A 46 -6.40 3.97 5.75
C ASP A 46 -7.08 5.35 5.66
N MET A 47 -8.38 5.38 5.97
CA MET A 47 -9.20 6.60 5.96
C MET A 47 -9.27 7.25 7.35
N ARG A 48 -8.73 6.62 8.39
CA ARG A 48 -8.61 7.19 9.73
C ARG A 48 -7.13 7.41 10.00
N MET A 49 -6.68 8.64 9.79
CA MET A 49 -5.39 9.11 10.31
C MET A 49 -5.54 9.51 11.77
#